data_AF-T1GP75-F1
#
_entry.id   AF-T1GP75-F1
#
_cell.length_a   1.000
_cell.length_b   1.000
_cell.length_c   1.000
_cell.angle_alpha   90.00
_cell.angle_beta   90.00
_cell.angle_gamma   90.00
#
_symmetry.space_group_name_H-M   'P 1'
#
loop_
_entity.id
_entity.type
_entity.pdbx_description
1 polymer ?
#
loop_
_entity_poly.entity_id
_entity_poly.type
_entity_poly.pdbx_seq_one_letter_code
_entity_poly.pdbx_strand_id
1 'polypeptide(L)'
;MSYPDLNKICRLCLKEDSADVNIFSGKINVSMRIMQVAAIEVQATDDLPDNICEECRIQLEKSYLFRKRCQISDNKLKKHLRF
;
A
#
# COMPACT_ATOMS: atom_id res chain seq x y z
N MET A 1 -27.99 13.83 -6.76
CA MET A 1 -27.32 12.92 -5.82
C MET A 1 -25.92 13.45 -5.64
N SER A 2 -25.49 13.78 -4.42
CA SER A 2 -24.12 14.25 -4.18
C SER A 2 -23.19 13.04 -4.25
N TYR A 3 -22.22 13.07 -5.17
CA TYR A 3 -21.13 12.11 -5.16
C TYR A 3 -20.33 12.26 -3.86
N PRO A 4 -19.88 11.17 -3.24
CA PRO A 4 -19.07 11.26 -2.04
C PRO A 4 -17.73 11.95 -2.36
N ASP A 5 -17.23 12.74 -1.41
CA ASP A 5 -15.95 13.43 -1.54
C ASP A 5 -14.82 12.39 -1.53
N LEU A 6 -14.21 12.16 -2.71
CA LEU A 6 -13.14 11.18 -2.89
C LEU A 6 -11.95 11.44 -1.97
N ASN A 7 -11.75 12.68 -1.50
CA ASN A 7 -10.68 13.01 -0.57
C ASN A 7 -10.85 12.37 0.81
N LYS A 8 -12.09 11.99 1.16
CA LYS A 8 -12.44 11.39 2.46
C LYS A 8 -12.56 9.87 2.42
N ILE A 9 -12.38 9.27 1.25
CA ILE A 9 -12.49 7.83 1.04
C ILE A 9 -11.11 7.20 1.06
N CYS A 10 -10.94 6.13 1.83
CA CYS A 10 -9.73 5.32 1.75
C CYS A 10 -9.65 4.55 0.42
N ARG A 11 -8.56 4.73 -0.32
CA ARG A 11 -8.28 4.05 -1.59
C ARG A 11 -8.32 2.52 -1.55
N LEU A 12 -7.98 1.93 -0.41
CA LEU A 12 -7.81 0.48 -0.28
C LEU A 12 -9.04 -0.24 0.29
N CYS A 13 -9.87 0.42 1.10
CA CYS A 13 -11.02 -0.21 1.76
C CYS A 13 -12.34 0.54 1.60
N LEU A 14 -12.34 1.69 0.91
CA LEU A 14 -13.51 2.55 0.68
C LEU A 14 -14.18 3.12 1.93
N LYS A 15 -13.56 3.00 3.11
CA LYS A 15 -14.06 3.59 4.35
C LYS A 15 -14.05 5.13 4.23
N GLU A 16 -15.21 5.73 4.42
CA GLU A 16 -15.42 7.19 4.43
C GLU A 16 -14.87 7.82 5.73
N ASP A 17 -14.65 9.14 5.72
CA ASP A 17 -14.18 9.98 6.83
C ASP A 17 -12.97 9.39 7.59
N SER A 18 -12.09 8.69 6.89
CA SER A 18 -10.97 7.97 7.52
C SER A 18 -9.62 8.14 6.79
N ALA A 19 -9.58 8.92 5.72
CA ALA A 19 -8.41 9.04 4.86
C ALA A 19 -7.44 10.11 5.42
N ASP A 20 -6.31 9.67 5.98
CA ASP A 20 -5.37 10.53 6.71
C ASP A 20 -4.00 10.65 6.03
N VAL A 21 -3.66 9.71 5.14
CA VAL A 21 -2.32 9.62 4.54
C VAL A 21 -2.42 9.59 3.03
N ASN A 22 -1.80 10.58 2.39
CA ASN A 22 -1.71 10.65 0.94
C ASN A 22 -0.70 9.62 0.41
N ILE A 23 -1.07 8.92 -0.67
CA ILE A 23 -0.32 7.84 -1.29
C ILE A 23 0.97 8.34 -1.97
N PHE A 24 0.94 9.57 -2.47
CA PHE A 24 1.98 10.18 -3.30
C PHE A 24 2.85 11.19 -2.54
N SER A 25 2.52 11.49 -1.29
CA SER A 25 3.27 12.43 -0.46
C SER A 25 4.10 11.72 0.62
N GLY A 26 5.31 12.23 0.88
CA GLY A 26 6.15 11.81 2.01
C GLY A 26 7.37 10.95 1.65
N LYS A 27 8.16 10.65 2.70
CA LYS A 27 9.43 9.90 2.62
C LYS A 27 9.24 8.39 2.46
N ILE A 28 8.10 7.86 2.93
CA ILE A 28 7.75 6.45 2.79
C ILE A 28 7.03 6.30 1.46
N ASN A 29 7.55 5.42 0.59
CA ASN A 29 6.96 5.18 -0.71
C ASN A 29 5.72 4.29 -0.59
N VAL A 30 4.59 4.88 -0.17
CA VAL A 30 3.30 4.19 0.04
C VAL A 30 2.82 3.56 -1.26
N SER A 31 2.88 4.30 -2.37
CA SER A 31 2.52 3.79 -3.71
C SER A 31 3.29 2.53 -4.09
N MET A 32 4.62 2.51 -3.93
CA MET A 32 5.44 1.33 -4.17
C MET A 32 5.00 0.13 -3.34
N ARG A 33 4.62 0.35 -2.08
CA ARG A 33 4.20 -0.74 -1.20
C ARG A 33 2.84 -1.29 -1.58
N ILE A 34 1.90 -0.43 -1.97
CA ILE A 34 0.61 -0.86 -2.53
C ILE A 34 0.86 -1.78 -3.74
N MET A 35 1.68 -1.34 -4.68
CA MET A 35 2.02 -2.15 -5.87
C MET A 35 2.68 -3.49 -5.51
N GLN A 36 3.58 -3.52 -4.52
CA GLN A 36 4.28 -4.76 -4.15
C GLN A 36 3.47 -5.75 -3.30
N VAL A 37 2.55 -5.25 -2.48
CA VAL A 37 1.78 -6.06 -1.53
C VAL A 37 0.42 -6.43 -2.09
N ALA A 38 -0.30 -5.46 -2.62
CA ALA A 38 -1.68 -5.63 -3.10
C ALA A 38 -1.77 -5.92 -4.60
N ALA A 39 -0.66 -5.75 -5.35
CA ALA A 39 -0.66 -5.85 -6.81
C ALA A 39 -1.69 -4.91 -7.48
N ILE A 40 -1.87 -3.73 -6.88
CA ILE A 40 -2.73 -2.66 -7.40
C ILE A 40 -1.84 -1.56 -7.93
N GLU A 41 -2.06 -1.15 -9.18
CA GLU A 41 -1.42 0.03 -9.76
C GLU A 41 -2.07 1.31 -9.21
N VAL A 42 -1.24 2.27 -8.83
CA VAL A 42 -1.68 3.57 -8.32
C VAL A 42 -0.91 4.67 -9.04
N GLN A 43 -1.63 5.66 -9.55
CA GLN A 43 -1.04 6.78 -10.30
C GLN A 43 -1.67 8.09 -9.86
N ALA A 44 -0.87 9.14 -9.66
CA ALA A 44 -1.39 10.46 -9.25
C ALA A 44 -2.27 11.14 -10.32
N THR A 45 -2.36 10.54 -11.51
CA THR A 45 -3.20 10.98 -12.63
C THR A 45 -4.48 10.17 -12.76
N ASP A 46 -4.73 9.20 -11.87
CA ASP A 46 -5.99 8.46 -11.86
C ASP A 46 -7.09 9.28 -11.16
N ASP A 47 -8.36 9.14 -11.60
CA ASP A 47 -9.50 9.87 -11.05
C ASP A 47 -10.04 9.21 -9.75
N LEU A 48 -9.15 8.67 -8.92
CA LEU A 48 -9.52 7.82 -7.79
C LEU A 48 -8.93 8.38 -6.49
N PRO A 49 -9.31 7.87 -5.30
CA PRO A 49 -8.84 8.46 -4.04
C PRO A 49 -7.32 8.41 -3.86
N ASP A 50 -6.71 9.55 -3.55
CA ASP A 50 -5.26 9.68 -3.31
C ASP A 50 -4.85 9.40 -1.86
N ASN A 51 -5.80 9.09 -0.98
CA ASN A 51 -5.57 8.92 0.45
C ASN A 51 -5.91 7.51 0.92
N ILE A 52 -5.19 7.02 1.93
CA ILE A 52 -5.49 5.79 2.67
C ILE A 52 -5.76 6.10 4.13
N CYS A 53 -6.58 5.27 4.76
CA CYS A 53 -6.78 5.33 6.20
C CYS A 53 -5.61 4.72 6.99
N GLU A 54 -5.49 5.12 8.25
CA GLU A 54 -4.42 4.66 9.14
C GLU A 54 -4.41 3.13 9.30
N GLU A 55 -5.59 2.50 9.39
CA GLU A 55 -5.74 1.05 9.47
C GLU A 55 -5.09 0.36 8.26
N CYS A 56 -5.42 0.82 7.05
CA CYS A 56 -4.82 0.30 5.81
C CYS A 56 -3.31 0.60 5.74
N ARG A 57 -2.86 1.78 6.17
CA ARG A 57 -1.44 2.14 6.20
C ARG A 57 -0.63 1.19 7.11
N ILE A 58 -1.12 0.92 8.31
CA ILE A 58 -0.47 0.01 9.27
C ILE A 58 -0.42 -1.40 8.71
N GLN A 59 -1.52 -1.90 8.13
CA GLN A 59 -1.55 -3.24 7.53
C GLN A 59 -0.62 -3.35 6.34
N LEU A 60 -0.54 -2.31 5.51
CA LEU A 60 0.37 -2.24 4.37
C LEU A 60 1.84 -2.31 4.81
N GLU A 61 2.24 -1.55 5.83
CA GLU A 61 3.59 -1.60 6.42
C GLU A 61 3.91 -3.02 6.93
N LYS A 62 3.03 -3.59 7.74
CA LYS A 62 3.22 -4.95 8.29
C LYS A 62 3.39 -5.98 7.18
N SER A 63 2.56 -5.91 6.17
CA SER A 63 2.57 -6.83 5.02
C SER A 63 3.82 -6.65 4.16
N TYR A 64 4.27 -5.41 3.94
CA TYR A 64 5.51 -5.13 3.23
C TYR A 64 6.73 -5.70 3.95
N LEU A 65 6.83 -5.49 5.27
CA LEU A 65 7.92 -6.04 6.08
C LEU A 65 7.90 -7.57 6.11
N PHE A 66 6.70 -8.17 6.20
CA PHE A 66 6.53 -9.62 6.09
C PHE A 66 7.04 -10.14 4.74
N ARG A 67 6.60 -9.56 3.62
CA ARG A 67 7.04 -9.89 2.27
C ARG A 67 8.57 -9.81 2.15
N LYS A 68 9.19 -8.72 2.62
CA LYS A 68 10.65 -8.55 2.60
C LYS A 68 11.37 -9.65 3.37
N ARG A 69 10.88 -9.99 4.56
CA ARG A 69 11.45 -11.09 5.36
C ARG A 69 11.39 -12.42 4.61
N CYS A 70 10.24 -12.75 4.00
CA CYS A 70 10.10 -13.96 3.19
C CYS A 70 11.10 -13.99 2.01
N GLN A 71 11.23 -12.88 1.28
CA GLN A 71 12.18 -12.78 0.16
C GLN A 71 13.64 -12.96 0.60
N ILE A 72 14.02 -12.38 1.75
CA ILE A 72 15.36 -12.54 2.32
C ILE A 72 15.60 -14.01 2.72
N SER A 73 14.63 -14.63 3.39
CA SER A 73 14.74 -16.04 3.79
C SER A 73 14.86 -16.97 2.59
N ASP A 74 14.03 -16.80 1.56
CA ASP A 74 14.07 -17.59 0.32
C ASP A 74 15.42 -17.44 -0.40
N ASN A 75 15.90 -16.19 -0.55
CA ASN A 75 17.22 -15.93 -1.14
C ASN A 75 18.37 -16.55 -0.34
N LYS A 76 18.29 -16.56 1.00
CA LYS A 76 19.28 -17.25 1.84
C LYS A 76 19.24 -18.75 1.62
N LEU A 77 18.06 -19.36 1.62
CA LEU A 77 17.90 -20.81 1.40
C LEU A 77 18.45 -21.23 0.04
N LYS A 78 18.09 -20.52 -1.05
CA LYS A 78 18.60 -20.80 -2.41
C LYS A 78 20.13 -20.71 -2.52
N LYS A 79 20.77 -19.82 -1.77
CA LYS A 79 22.24 -19.71 -1.74
C LYS A 79 22.94 -20.86 -1.00
N HIS A 80 22.30 -21.39 0.04
CA HIS A 80 22.87 -22.46 0.88
C HIS A 80 22.56 -23.86 0.33
N LEU A 81 21.39 -24.03 -0.29
CA LEU A 81 20.93 -25.29 -0.87
C LEU A 81 21.31 -25.40 -2.37
N ARG A 82 22.54 -25.03 -2.75
CA ARG A 82 23.00 -25.09 -4.15
C ARG A 82 22.60 -26.43 -4.78
N PHE A 83 21.68 -26.39 -5.74
CA PHE A 83 21.58 -27.39 -6.80
C PHE A 83 22.60 -27.03 -7.89
#